data_AF-A0A1D7Y7K4-F1
#
_entry.id   AF-A0A1D7Y7K4-F1
#
_cell.length_a   1.000
_cell.length_b   1.000
_cell.length_c   1.000
_cell.angle_alpha   90.00
_cell.angle_beta   90.00
_cell.angle_gamma   90.00
#
_symmetry.space_group_name_H-M   'P 1'
#
loop_
_entity.id
_entity.type
_entity.pdbx_description
1 polymer ?
#
loop_
_entity_poly.entity_id
_entity_poly.type
_entity_poly.pdbx_seq_one_letter_code
_entity_poly.pdbx_strand_id
1 'polypeptide(L)'
;MDAVRLILTSRRALAAGADAGEVMAEVWQAQALAQAIGSRLAVSGPPELRGEALGLTELAGRGCGVLDPPEVDLGDLRAAQLTELDDARETLLCLGGLLGEVGIALVGMASAADDETTYWQCMEAIDAADESRDRVLEMLRKLAAREETLREDDSRNTARTAARTAGRVPCEKEQLK
;
A
#
# COMPACT_ATOMS: atom_id res chain seq x y z
N MET A 1 -12.65 -8.84 -4.48
CA MET A 1 -11.86 -8.30 -5.61
C MET A 1 -10.43 -8.05 -5.15
N ASP A 2 -9.47 -8.13 -6.07
CA ASP A 2 -8.05 -7.83 -5.80
C ASP A 2 -7.79 -6.33 -5.61
N ALA A 3 -6.83 -6.01 -4.73
CA ALA A 3 -6.46 -4.65 -4.35
C ALA A 3 -5.91 -3.83 -5.52
N VAL A 4 -5.00 -4.38 -6.34
CA VAL A 4 -4.40 -3.66 -7.47
C VAL A 4 -5.49 -3.28 -8.47
N ARG A 5 -6.42 -4.19 -8.75
CA ARG A 5 -7.55 -3.91 -9.64
C ARG A 5 -8.46 -2.79 -9.11
N LEU A 6 -8.75 -2.78 -7.81
CA LEU A 6 -9.53 -1.72 -7.18
C LEU A 6 -8.81 -0.37 -7.24
N ILE A 7 -7.50 -0.35 -6.95
CA ILE A 7 -6.66 0.85 -7.05
C ILE A 7 -6.69 1.43 -8.46
N LEU A 8 -6.47 0.58 -9.49
CA LEU A 8 -6.52 1.03 -10.88
C LEU A 8 -7.91 1.52 -11.30
N THR A 9 -8.97 1.00 -10.68
CA THR A 9 -10.34 1.48 -10.90
C THR A 9 -10.49 2.89 -10.32
N SER A 10 -10.04 3.11 -9.08
CA SER A 10 -10.04 4.44 -8.46
C SER A 10 -9.23 5.46 -9.25
N ARG A 11 -8.03 5.10 -9.72
CA ARG A 11 -7.19 6.02 -10.53
C ARG A 11 -7.88 6.46 -11.81
N ARG A 12 -8.54 5.53 -12.52
CA ARG A 12 -9.29 5.86 -13.75
C ARG A 12 -10.48 6.75 -13.47
N ALA A 13 -11.22 6.47 -12.41
CA ALA A 13 -12.39 7.27 -12.04
C ALA A 13 -11.99 8.67 -11.60
N LEU A 14 -10.94 8.81 -10.77
CA LEU A 14 -10.36 10.10 -10.39
C LEU A 14 -9.90 10.91 -11.61
N ALA A 15 -9.24 10.27 -12.59
CA ALA A 15 -8.81 10.93 -13.82
C ALA A 15 -9.97 11.29 -14.77
N ALA A 16 -11.12 10.64 -14.64
CA ALA A 16 -12.31 10.88 -15.45
C ALA A 16 -13.28 11.90 -14.82
N GLY A 17 -13.14 12.19 -13.52
CA GLY A 17 -14.00 13.13 -12.80
C GLY A 17 -14.00 14.51 -13.46
N ALA A 18 -15.19 14.98 -13.82
CA ALA A 18 -15.36 16.21 -14.59
C ALA A 18 -15.77 17.40 -13.71
N ASP A 19 -16.36 17.13 -12.54
CA ASP A 19 -16.76 18.15 -11.58
C ASP A 19 -16.22 17.90 -10.16
N ALA A 20 -16.34 18.94 -9.33
CA ALA A 20 -15.88 18.95 -7.96
C ALA A 20 -16.43 17.80 -7.10
N GLY A 21 -17.73 17.51 -7.22
CA GLY A 21 -18.39 16.49 -6.40
C GLY A 21 -17.90 15.09 -6.75
N GLU A 22 -17.75 14.80 -8.05
CA GLU A 22 -17.18 13.55 -8.53
C GLU A 22 -15.74 13.35 -8.05
N VAL A 23 -14.91 14.38 -8.13
CA VAL A 23 -13.53 14.33 -7.64
C VAL A 23 -13.48 14.06 -6.14
N MET A 24 -14.29 14.75 -5.34
CA MET A 24 -14.33 14.58 -3.88
C MET A 24 -14.82 13.18 -3.49
N ALA A 25 -15.83 12.65 -4.18
CA ALA A 25 -16.30 11.27 -3.99
C ALA A 25 -15.19 10.24 -4.32
N GLU A 26 -14.43 10.46 -5.39
CA GLU A 26 -13.33 9.58 -5.79
C GLU A 26 -12.13 9.65 -4.83
N VAL A 27 -11.83 10.83 -4.29
CA VAL A 27 -10.85 10.98 -3.21
C VAL A 27 -11.29 10.22 -1.97
N TRP A 28 -12.56 10.35 -1.56
CA TRP A 28 -13.09 9.61 -0.41
C TRP A 28 -12.95 8.09 -0.62
N GLN A 29 -13.32 7.58 -1.81
CA GLN A 29 -13.17 6.16 -2.15
C GLN A 29 -11.71 5.69 -2.10
N ALA A 30 -10.78 6.53 -2.57
CA ALA A 30 -9.36 6.22 -2.54
C ALA A 30 -8.82 6.13 -1.11
N GLN A 31 -9.23 7.05 -0.22
CA GLN A 31 -8.85 7.02 1.19
C GLN A 31 -9.48 5.82 1.92
N ALA A 32 -10.76 5.53 1.68
CA ALA A 32 -11.40 4.35 2.27
C ALA A 32 -10.72 3.05 1.82
N LEU A 33 -10.31 2.97 0.55
CA LEU A 33 -9.54 1.84 0.02
C LEU A 33 -8.15 1.73 0.67
N ALA A 34 -7.45 2.86 0.85
CA ALA A 34 -6.17 2.91 1.54
C ALA A 34 -6.28 2.41 3.00
N GLN A 35 -7.33 2.84 3.70
CA GLN A 35 -7.65 2.40 5.06
C GLN A 35 -7.89 0.89 5.11
N ALA A 36 -8.69 0.34 4.19
CA ALA A 36 -8.97 -1.09 4.13
C ALA A 36 -7.71 -1.93 3.85
N ILE A 37 -6.84 -1.46 2.95
CA ILE A 37 -5.56 -2.10 2.66
C ILE A 37 -4.65 -2.07 3.89
N GLY A 38 -4.53 -0.93 4.56
CA GLY A 38 -3.77 -0.79 5.81
C GLY A 38 -4.23 -1.76 6.90
N SER A 39 -5.55 -1.83 7.13
CA SER A 39 -6.15 -2.71 8.14
C SER A 39 -5.81 -4.17 7.85
N ARG A 40 -5.93 -4.59 6.59
CA ARG A 40 -5.69 -5.99 6.21
C ARG A 40 -4.19 -6.33 6.20
N LEU A 41 -3.31 -5.40 5.86
CA LEU A 41 -1.86 -5.56 6.04
C LEU A 41 -1.46 -5.65 7.52
N ALA A 42 -2.11 -4.92 8.42
CA ALA A 42 -1.85 -4.99 9.85
C ALA A 42 -2.21 -6.38 10.43
N VAL A 43 -3.27 -7.01 9.92
CA VAL A 43 -3.74 -8.33 10.37
C VAL A 43 -2.96 -9.47 9.71
N SER A 44 -2.84 -9.45 8.38
CA SER A 44 -2.37 -10.60 7.58
C SER A 44 -1.02 -10.38 6.90
N GLY A 45 -0.51 -9.14 6.89
CA GLY A 45 0.77 -8.82 6.25
C GLY A 45 1.99 -9.26 7.07
N PRO A 46 3.21 -9.04 6.52
CA PRO A 46 4.45 -9.30 7.23
C PRO A 46 4.52 -8.53 8.55
N PRO A 47 5.05 -9.16 9.63
CA PRO A 47 5.03 -8.59 10.97
C PRO A 47 5.75 -7.25 11.07
N GLU A 48 6.77 -7.01 10.24
CA GLU A 48 7.55 -5.77 10.20
C GLU A 48 6.73 -4.57 9.70
N LEU A 49 5.65 -4.81 8.97
CA LEU A 49 4.80 -3.75 8.40
C LEU A 49 3.71 -3.27 9.35
N ARG A 50 3.37 -4.05 10.40
CA ARG A 50 2.17 -3.81 11.21
C ARG A 50 2.04 -2.40 11.76
N GLY A 51 3.14 -1.82 12.26
CA GLY A 51 3.12 -0.47 12.80
C GLY A 51 2.73 0.58 11.76
N GLU A 52 3.34 0.52 10.56
CA GLU A 52 3.01 1.46 9.49
C GLU A 52 1.64 1.17 8.87
N ALA A 53 1.22 -0.10 8.84
CA ALA A 53 -0.09 -0.49 8.33
C ALA A 53 -1.24 0.01 9.24
N LEU A 54 -1.03 0.00 10.56
CA LEU A 54 -1.94 0.65 11.51
C LEU A 54 -1.93 2.18 11.32
N GLY A 55 -0.75 2.79 11.21
CA GLY A 55 -0.64 4.23 10.92
C GLY A 55 -1.35 4.61 9.62
N LEU A 56 -1.19 3.83 8.55
CA LEU A 56 -1.91 4.02 7.29
C LEU A 56 -3.44 3.94 7.50
N THR A 57 -3.91 2.99 8.30
CA THR A 57 -5.35 2.83 8.60
C THR A 57 -5.91 4.08 9.27
N GLU A 58 -5.19 4.61 10.27
CA GLU A 58 -5.59 5.80 11.02
C GLU A 58 -5.59 7.06 10.15
N LEU A 59 -4.50 7.28 9.40
CA LEU A 59 -4.33 8.45 8.53
C LEU A 59 -5.35 8.47 7.38
N ALA A 60 -5.55 7.34 6.72
CA ALA A 60 -6.55 7.23 5.66
C ALA A 60 -7.98 7.37 6.22
N GLY A 61 -8.23 6.92 7.45
CA GLY A 61 -9.49 7.14 8.16
C GLY A 61 -9.74 8.61 8.51
N ARG A 62 -8.71 9.36 8.91
CA ARG A 62 -8.79 10.83 9.10
C ARG A 62 -9.21 11.51 7.79
N GLY A 63 -8.60 11.12 6.68
CA GLY A 63 -8.99 11.61 5.35
C GLY A 63 -10.48 11.41 5.07
N CYS A 64 -10.98 10.19 5.26
CA CYS A 64 -12.41 9.89 5.08
C CYS A 64 -13.32 10.71 6.01
N GLY A 65 -12.86 11.04 7.22
CA GLY A 65 -13.65 11.76 8.23
C GLY A 65 -13.74 13.27 8.01
N VAL A 66 -12.85 13.85 7.20
CA VAL A 66 -12.88 15.26 6.81
C VAL A 66 -13.80 15.50 5.61
N LEU A 67 -13.96 14.46 4.79
CA LEU A 67 -14.74 14.48 3.56
C LEU A 67 -16.13 13.90 3.77
N ASP A 68 -17.11 14.42 3.03
CA ASP A 68 -18.44 13.83 3.03
C ASP A 68 -18.42 12.46 2.31
N PRO A 69 -19.05 11.43 2.89
CA PRO A 69 -19.12 10.13 2.23
C PRO A 69 -19.96 10.22 0.95
N PRO A 70 -19.57 9.51 -0.12
CA PRO A 70 -20.33 9.49 -1.36
C PRO A 70 -21.70 8.83 -1.15
N GLU A 71 -22.71 9.30 -1.87
CA GLU A 71 -24.06 8.71 -1.89
C GLU A 71 -24.09 7.41 -2.71
N VAL A 72 -23.45 6.36 -2.17
CA VAL A 72 -23.40 5.02 -2.78
C VAL A 72 -23.70 3.95 -1.74
N ASP A 73 -24.24 2.83 -2.19
CA ASP A 73 -24.52 1.70 -1.30
C ASP A 73 -23.21 1.13 -0.71
N LEU A 74 -23.27 0.66 0.53
CA LEU A 74 -22.11 0.13 1.25
C LEU A 74 -21.42 -1.01 0.49
N GLY A 75 -22.16 -1.81 -0.26
CA GLY A 75 -21.63 -2.91 -1.09
C GLY A 75 -20.87 -2.43 -2.33
N ASP A 76 -21.16 -1.22 -2.79
CA ASP A 76 -20.53 -0.61 -3.97
C ASP A 76 -19.25 0.14 -3.60
N LEU A 77 -19.00 0.37 -2.31
CA LEU A 77 -17.73 0.91 -1.83
C LEU A 77 -16.57 0.00 -2.24
N ARG A 78 -15.55 0.58 -2.87
CA ARG A 78 -14.37 -0.19 -3.31
C ARG A 78 -13.64 -0.82 -2.12
N ALA A 79 -13.63 -0.12 -0.99
CA ALA A 79 -13.12 -0.65 0.28
C ALA A 79 -13.84 -1.93 0.73
N ALA A 80 -15.17 -2.00 0.56
CA ALA A 80 -15.97 -3.18 0.91
C ALA A 80 -15.78 -4.35 -0.08
N GLN A 81 -15.42 -4.05 -1.33
CA GLN A 81 -15.14 -5.06 -2.35
C GLN A 81 -13.75 -5.69 -2.23
N LEU A 82 -12.87 -5.15 -1.37
CA LEU A 82 -11.52 -5.67 -1.13
C LEU A 82 -11.60 -7.03 -0.43
N THR A 83 -11.19 -8.09 -1.13
CA THR A 83 -11.16 -9.45 -0.55
C THR A 83 -9.76 -10.06 -0.55
N GLU A 84 -8.87 -9.59 -1.43
CA GLU A 84 -7.57 -10.19 -1.72
C GLU A 84 -6.44 -9.14 -1.77
N LEU A 85 -5.24 -9.56 -1.38
CA LEU A 85 -4.00 -8.78 -1.19
C LEU A 85 -2.88 -9.77 -1.44
N ASP A 86 -2.67 -10.06 -2.71
CA ASP A 86 -1.81 -11.17 -3.12
C ASP A 86 -0.33 -10.74 -3.02
N ASP A 87 0.04 -9.70 -3.77
CA ASP A 87 1.36 -9.10 -3.70
C ASP A 87 1.31 -7.77 -2.92
N ALA A 88 1.81 -7.81 -1.68
CA ALA A 88 1.89 -6.64 -0.82
C ALA A 88 2.76 -5.52 -1.41
N ARG A 89 3.86 -5.85 -2.09
CA ARG A 89 4.77 -4.87 -2.68
C ARG A 89 4.13 -4.18 -3.87
N GLU A 90 3.53 -4.94 -4.79
CA GLU A 90 2.83 -4.39 -5.94
C GLU A 90 1.63 -3.54 -5.51
N THR A 91 0.85 -4.01 -4.53
CA THR A 91 -0.26 -3.26 -3.97
C THR A 91 0.20 -1.92 -3.40
N LEU A 92 1.27 -1.91 -2.59
CA LEU A 92 1.81 -0.69 -1.99
C LEU A 92 2.35 0.29 -3.03
N LEU A 93 3.01 -0.18 -4.09
CA LEU A 93 3.45 0.66 -5.20
C LEU A 93 2.25 1.33 -5.91
N CYS A 94 1.21 0.55 -6.22
CA CYS A 94 0.01 1.07 -6.84
C CYS A 94 -0.70 2.07 -5.93
N LEU A 95 -0.79 1.77 -4.64
CA LEU A 95 -1.44 2.62 -3.64
C LEU A 95 -0.70 3.95 -3.48
N GLY A 96 0.64 3.94 -3.41
CA GLY A 96 1.45 5.15 -3.35
C GLY A 96 1.27 6.05 -4.58
N GLY A 97 1.03 5.45 -5.76
CA GLY A 97 0.67 6.18 -6.98
C GLY A 97 -0.71 6.83 -6.88
N LEU A 98 -1.72 6.08 -6.43
CA LEU A 98 -3.08 6.61 -6.22
C LEU A 98 -3.10 7.76 -5.21
N LEU A 99 -2.40 7.63 -4.08
CA LEU A 99 -2.31 8.70 -3.07
C LEU A 99 -1.66 9.98 -3.63
N GLY A 100 -0.67 9.83 -4.50
CA GLY A 100 -0.07 10.96 -5.21
C GLY A 100 -1.06 11.65 -6.16
N GLU A 101 -1.86 10.88 -6.90
CA GLU A 101 -2.91 11.42 -7.79
C GLU A 101 -4.02 12.12 -7.00
N VAL A 102 -4.42 11.55 -5.86
CA VAL A 102 -5.35 12.18 -4.90
C VAL A 102 -4.81 13.53 -4.44
N GLY A 103 -3.55 13.61 -4.03
CA GLY A 103 -2.94 14.87 -3.62
C GLY A 103 -2.97 15.92 -4.72
N ILE A 104 -2.64 15.54 -5.96
CA ILE A 104 -2.69 16.46 -7.11
C ILE A 104 -4.13 16.96 -7.37
N ALA A 105 -5.11 16.06 -7.35
CA ALA A 105 -6.51 16.43 -7.56
C ALA A 105 -6.99 17.40 -6.48
N LEU A 106 -6.66 17.14 -5.21
CA LEU A 106 -7.02 18.00 -4.09
C LEU A 106 -6.33 19.38 -4.14
N VAL A 107 -5.09 19.47 -4.62
CA VAL A 107 -4.44 20.78 -4.84
C VAL A 107 -5.21 21.59 -5.89
N GLY A 108 -5.68 20.94 -6.96
CA GLY A 108 -6.54 21.57 -7.96
C GLY A 108 -7.85 22.07 -7.36
N MET A 109 -8.50 21.23 -6.54
CA MET A 109 -9.73 21.57 -5.81
C MET A 109 -9.55 22.73 -4.85
N ALA A 110 -8.50 22.70 -4.01
CA ALA A 110 -8.19 23.78 -3.08
C ALA A 110 -7.92 25.10 -3.81
N SER A 111 -7.24 25.04 -4.96
CA SER A 111 -6.94 26.22 -5.78
C SER A 111 -8.17 26.85 -6.44
N ALA A 112 -9.22 26.04 -6.64
CA ALA A 112 -10.48 26.46 -7.25
C ALA A 112 -11.61 26.66 -6.22
N ALA A 113 -11.33 26.50 -4.92
CA ALA A 113 -12.34 26.58 -3.87
C ALA A 113 -12.87 28.03 -3.74
N ASP A 114 -14.18 28.18 -3.84
CA ASP A 114 -14.88 29.45 -3.69
C ASP A 114 -15.19 29.79 -2.22
N ASP A 115 -15.01 28.83 -1.31
CA ASP A 115 -15.30 28.97 0.11
C ASP A 115 -14.20 28.35 1.00
N GLU A 116 -14.09 28.89 2.22
CA GLU A 116 -13.07 28.48 3.19
C GLU A 116 -13.25 27.03 3.68
N THR A 117 -14.48 26.50 3.68
CA THR A 117 -14.75 25.14 4.16
C THR A 117 -14.17 24.12 3.18
N THR A 118 -14.48 24.27 1.89
CA THR A 118 -13.94 23.42 0.82
C THR A 118 -12.42 23.50 0.77
N TYR A 119 -11.85 24.70 0.88
CA TYR A 119 -10.40 24.89 0.94
C TYR A 119 -9.78 24.11 2.10
N TRP A 120 -10.32 24.26 3.32
CA TRP A 120 -9.78 23.60 4.50
C TRP A 120 -9.93 22.08 4.46
N GLN A 121 -11.07 21.58 3.98
CA GLN A 121 -11.27 20.14 3.75
C GLN A 121 -10.22 19.57 2.79
N CYS A 122 -9.91 20.30 1.71
CA CYS A 122 -8.86 19.88 0.78
C CYS A 122 -7.48 19.85 1.46
N MET A 123 -7.12 20.88 2.25
CA MET A 123 -5.83 20.93 2.94
C MET A 123 -5.64 19.75 3.90
N GLU A 124 -6.64 19.46 4.72
CA GLU A 124 -6.62 18.32 5.66
C GLU A 124 -6.60 16.97 4.93
N ALA A 125 -7.31 16.85 3.81
CA ALA A 125 -7.27 15.63 2.99
C ALA A 125 -5.93 15.45 2.26
N ILE A 126 -5.25 16.53 1.85
CA ILE A 126 -3.88 16.51 1.28
C ILE A 126 -2.89 16.02 2.33
N ASP A 127 -2.93 16.58 3.54
CA ASP A 127 -2.08 16.17 4.66
C ASP A 127 -2.25 14.67 4.95
N ALA A 128 -3.49 14.21 5.09
CA ALA A 128 -3.78 12.79 5.30
C ALA A 128 -3.27 11.90 4.15
N ALA A 129 -3.37 12.34 2.89
CA ALA A 129 -2.89 11.58 1.74
C ALA A 129 -1.35 11.51 1.67
N ASP A 130 -0.65 12.61 1.98
CA ASP A 130 0.81 12.66 1.99
C ASP A 130 1.40 11.83 3.13
N GLU A 131 0.86 11.97 4.35
CA GLU A 131 1.29 11.16 5.50
C GLU A 131 1.01 9.66 5.26
N SER A 132 -0.14 9.33 4.65
CA SER A 132 -0.45 7.95 4.23
C SER A 132 0.57 7.43 3.21
N ARG A 133 0.99 8.28 2.26
CA ARG A 133 1.98 7.92 1.25
C ARG A 133 3.35 7.71 1.87
N ASP A 134 3.72 8.48 2.88
CA ASP A 134 4.94 8.26 3.66
C ASP A 134 4.92 6.90 4.37
N ARG A 135 3.78 6.50 4.97
CA ARG A 135 3.64 5.15 5.54
C ARG A 135 3.83 4.05 4.49
N VAL A 136 3.28 4.24 3.30
CA VAL A 136 3.44 3.32 2.17
C VAL A 136 4.91 3.20 1.75
N LEU A 137 5.63 4.33 1.66
CA LEU A 137 7.05 4.33 1.31
C LEU A 137 7.90 3.63 2.38
N GLU A 138 7.61 3.84 3.66
CA GLU A 138 8.26 3.12 4.75
C GLU A 138 8.02 1.61 4.69
N MET A 139 6.79 1.17 4.40
CA MET A 139 6.50 -0.26 4.22
C MET A 139 7.27 -0.86 3.05
N LEU A 140 7.39 -0.14 1.93
CA LEU A 140 8.17 -0.58 0.78
C LEU A 140 9.66 -0.71 1.12
N ARG A 141 10.22 0.22 1.91
CA ARG A 141 11.61 0.13 2.41
C ARG A 141 11.80 -1.10 3.28
N LYS A 142 10.87 -1.38 4.21
CA LYS A 142 10.91 -2.57 5.08
C LYS A 142 10.81 -3.88 4.29
N LEU A 143 9.95 -3.93 3.27
CA LEU A 143 9.87 -5.09 2.37
C LEU A 143 11.18 -5.33 1.61
N ALA A 144 11.78 -4.27 1.05
CA ALA A 144 13.06 -4.39 0.35
C ALA A 144 14.18 -4.90 1.27
N ALA A 145 14.27 -4.39 2.51
CA ALA A 145 15.24 -4.86 3.50
C ALA A 145 15.03 -6.33 3.87
N ARG A 146 13.77 -6.77 4.01
CA ARG A 146 13.44 -8.19 4.25
C ARG A 146 13.83 -9.09 3.08
N GLU A 147 13.62 -8.65 1.85
CA GLU A 147 14.03 -9.42 0.67
C GLU A 147 15.55 -9.57 0.60
N GLU A 148 16.31 -8.54 0.99
CA GLU A 148 17.76 -8.59 1.03
C GLU A 148 18.27 -9.59 2.07
N THR A 149 17.74 -9.56 3.30
CA THR A 149 18.14 -10.52 4.34
C THR A 149 17.82 -11.96 3.97
N LEU A 150 16.67 -12.22 3.34
CA LEU A 150 16.31 -13.54 2.84
C LEU A 150 17.28 -14.05 1.76
N ARG A 151 17.74 -13.17 0.85
CA ARG A 151 18.74 -13.53 -0.17
C ARG A 151 20.11 -13.82 0.44
N GLU A 152 20.51 -13.06 1.45
CA GLU A 152 21.77 -13.31 2.18
C GLU A 152 21.72 -14.65 2.92
N ASP A 153 20.60 -14.98 3.55
CA ASP A 153 20.39 -16.26 4.23
C ASP A 153 20.45 -17.43 3.27
N ASP A 154 19.78 -17.33 2.12
CA ASP A 154 19.80 -18.38 1.11
C ASP A 154 21.20 -18.59 0.51
N SER A 155 21.94 -17.49 0.28
CA SER A 155 23.34 -17.52 -0.15
C SER A 155 24.24 -18.20 0.88
N ARG A 156 24.08 -17.87 2.17
CA ARG A 156 24.83 -18.51 3.27
C ARG A 156 24.48 -19.99 3.40
N ASN A 157 23.22 -20.36 3.25
CA ASN A 157 22.77 -21.73 3.37
C ASN A 157 23.26 -22.59 2.20
N THR A 158 23.25 -22.03 0.99
CA THR A 158 23.80 -22.67 -0.22
C THR A 158 25.31 -22.90 -0.07
N ALA A 159 26.06 -21.89 0.39
CA ALA A 159 27.50 -22.02 0.64
C ALA A 159 27.84 -23.07 1.71
N ARG A 160 27.08 -23.12 2.81
CA ARG A 160 27.23 -24.16 3.86
C ARG A 160 26.94 -25.56 3.32
N THR A 161 25.94 -25.69 2.47
CA THR A 161 25.58 -26.97 1.84
C THR A 161 26.70 -27.44 0.93
N ALA A 162 27.20 -26.58 0.04
CA ALA A 162 28.32 -26.90 -0.86
C ALA A 162 29.60 -27.32 -0.11
N ALA A 163 29.95 -26.62 0.98
CA ALA A 163 31.12 -26.97 1.80
C ALA A 163 30.97 -28.34 2.49
N ARG A 164 29.76 -28.70 2.94
CA ARG A 164 29.48 -30.04 3.52
C ARG A 164 29.58 -31.16 2.50
N THR A 165 29.14 -30.93 1.25
CA THR A 165 29.26 -31.92 0.18
C THR A 165 30.72 -32.12 -0.22
N ALA A 166 31.50 -31.04 -0.31
CA ALA A 166 32.94 -31.10 -0.62
C ALA A 166 33.78 -31.77 0.48
N GLY A 167 33.40 -31.63 1.76
CA GLY A 167 34.08 -32.28 2.89
C GLY A 167 33.77 -33.77 3.07
N ARG A 168 32.84 -34.35 2.28
CA ARG A 168 32.50 -35.77 2.30
C ARG A 168 33.19 -36.50 1.14
N VAL A 169 34.53 -36.42 1.07
CA VAL A 169 35.32 -37.33 0.24
C VAL A 169 35.31 -38.70 0.93
N PRO A 170 34.81 -39.79 0.31
CA PRO A 170 35.00 -41.12 0.86
C PRO A 170 36.49 -41.41 0.80
N CYS A 171 37.13 -41.51 1.96
CA CYS A 171 38.43 -42.14 2.08
C CYS A 171 38.19 -43.64 1.84
N GLU A 172 37.98 -44.01 0.57
CA GLU A 172 37.95 -45.40 0.16
C GLU A 172 39.36 -45.93 0.37
N LYS A 173 39.42 -46.82 1.35
CA LYS A 173 40.60 -47.55 1.76
C LYS A 173 41.11 -48.33 0.54
N GLU A 174 42.13 -47.80 -0.14
CA GLU A 174 42.98 -48.61 -1.00
C GLU A 174 43.86 -49.49 -0.10
N GLN A 175 43.23 -50.52 0.45
CA GLN A 175 43.89 -51.77 0.74
C GLN A 175 44.24 -52.38 -0.62
N LEU A 176 45.50 -52.37 -1.04
CA LEU A 176 46.13 -53.55 -1.64
C LEU A 176 47.64 -53.37 -1.84
N LYS A 177 48.38 -54.21 -1.10
CA LYS A 177 49.71 -54.80 -1.37
C LYS A 177 50.95 -53.91 -1.32
#